data_AF-A0A2P6R5K5-F1
#
_entry.id   AF-A0A2P6R5K5-F1
#
_cell.length_a   1.000
_cell.length_b   1.000
_cell.length_c   1.000
_cell.angle_alpha   90.00
_cell.angle_beta   90.00
_cell.angle_gamma   90.00
#
_symmetry.space_group_name_H-M   'P 1'
#
loop_
_entity.id
_entity.type
_entity.pdbx_description
1 polymer ?
#
loop_
_entity_poly.entity_id
_entity_poly.type
_entity_poly.pdbx_seq_one_letter_code
_entity_poly.pdbx_strand_id
1 'polypeptide(L)'
;MRWYNKPIDSHSLIDCASSTPTIFRRKMNEEEKAGELLNQFEQILESDPAIDEIGFVHPSLFVNLNEEASSSSDGISNVVCSADGSAVFWNRDHKLGISTDVLIPLYKEAKRALMAANRQYKGVCSTADITGVESSVCDSLSLGNGVESEVMKHSRAVLLVSSDFGTAWNSRKMVLLKKQELSILLDELLFSALVLSYAPKSEHAWSHRRWVIKLIAGKCSTLQEIVTKESELVEKIAERSKMNYRAWYHRCWLVTYMTTELSLHELKRSKNWAGLHVADHSCFHYRRQLMLRILEDRCCKQENESSSCSVKINQLWKEEIDWNEMLIKRYIGREALWLHRRFLSLFWIKHFLTGQTSLPGDWKHKTSMNNDFGIFVDNELHLLQSCSIIPDDSFDDYQAQATYSATYMLWLIKQIPDSGGVEFFEKLRTEHLNALLNKACPERSSTWDSIMAYVETSDHYVKES
;
A
#
# COMPACT_ATOMS: atom_id res chain seq x y z
N MET A 1 -7.04 -0.81 -33.53
CA MET A 1 -8.39 -1.25 -33.92
C MET A 1 -9.39 -0.69 -32.90
N ARG A 2 -10.11 0.37 -33.29
CA ARG A 2 -11.21 0.98 -32.53
C ARG A 2 -12.50 0.26 -32.91
N TRP A 3 -13.25 -0.24 -31.94
CA TRP A 3 -14.60 -0.73 -32.19
C TRP A 3 -15.61 0.38 -31.90
N TYR A 4 -16.37 0.70 -32.95
CA TYR A 4 -17.41 1.71 -33.02
C TYR A 4 -18.69 1.26 -32.30
N ASN A 5 -19.30 2.19 -31.57
CA ASN A 5 -20.69 2.13 -31.14
C ASN A 5 -21.63 2.11 -32.35
N LYS A 6 -22.60 1.19 -32.37
CA LYS A 6 -23.84 1.31 -33.15
C LYS A 6 -25.04 1.29 -32.18
N PRO A 7 -26.05 2.16 -32.38
CA PRO A 7 -27.25 2.22 -31.55
C PRO A 7 -28.19 1.05 -31.90
N ILE A 8 -28.89 0.53 -30.88
CA ILE A 8 -29.94 -0.49 -31.04
C ILE A 8 -31.26 0.25 -31.28
N ASP A 9 -31.86 0.00 -32.46
CA ASP A 9 -33.21 0.45 -32.81
C ASP A 9 -34.27 -0.27 -31.96
N SER A 10 -35.19 0.52 -31.42
CA SER A 10 -36.43 0.09 -30.80
C SER A 10 -37.47 -0.19 -31.87
N HIS A 11 -37.79 -1.46 -32.16
CA HIS A 11 -39.11 -1.92 -32.60
C HIS A 11 -39.10 -3.44 -32.88
N SER A 12 -39.57 -4.23 -31.90
CA SER A 12 -40.35 -5.45 -32.14
C SER A 12 -40.94 -5.95 -30.80
N LEU A 13 -41.92 -5.19 -30.30
CA LEU A 13 -42.94 -5.72 -29.41
C LEU A 13 -44.01 -6.35 -30.32
N ILE A 14 -44.21 -7.65 -30.18
CA ILE A 14 -45.47 -8.42 -30.29
C ILE A 14 -45.09 -9.89 -30.61
N ASP A 15 -45.78 -10.80 -29.93
CA ASP A 15 -45.79 -12.26 -30.06
C ASP A 15 -44.68 -13.07 -29.37
N CYS A 16 -44.94 -13.41 -28.11
CA CYS A 16 -44.99 -14.81 -27.66
C CYS A 16 -45.57 -14.90 -26.23
N ALA A 17 -46.89 -14.78 -26.11
CA ALA A 17 -47.62 -15.26 -24.95
C ALA A 17 -47.80 -16.77 -25.07
N SER A 18 -46.75 -17.57 -24.78
CA SER A 18 -46.85 -19.02 -24.53
C SER A 18 -45.51 -19.67 -24.14
N SER A 19 -44.73 -19.06 -23.25
CA SER A 19 -43.60 -19.74 -22.59
C SER A 19 -44.00 -20.28 -21.21
N THR A 20 -44.77 -21.37 -21.25
CA THR A 20 -44.62 -22.64 -20.47
C THR A 20 -44.40 -22.59 -18.93
N PRO A 21 -45.30 -23.18 -18.13
CA PRO A 21 -45.14 -23.41 -16.67
C PRO A 21 -43.81 -24.05 -16.26
N THR A 22 -43.18 -24.79 -17.18
CA THR A 22 -41.89 -25.46 -17.00
C THR A 22 -40.71 -24.50 -16.87
N ILE A 23 -40.70 -23.38 -17.59
CA ILE A 23 -39.64 -22.35 -17.48
C ILE A 23 -39.79 -21.60 -16.16
N PHE A 24 -41.03 -21.27 -15.79
CA PHE A 24 -41.32 -20.62 -14.51
C PHE A 24 -40.93 -21.54 -13.33
N ARG A 25 -41.32 -22.82 -13.38
CA ARG A 25 -40.94 -23.81 -12.36
C ARG A 25 -39.44 -24.05 -12.29
N ARG A 26 -38.74 -24.09 -13.43
CA ARG A 26 -37.27 -24.23 -13.48
C ARG A 26 -36.57 -23.01 -12.87
N LYS A 27 -37.06 -21.80 -13.16
CA LYS A 27 -36.54 -20.57 -12.58
C LYS A 27 -36.78 -20.47 -11.08
N MET A 28 -37.97 -20.88 -10.60
CA MET A 28 -38.25 -20.96 -9.16
C MET A 28 -37.34 -21.97 -8.45
N ASN A 29 -37.12 -23.16 -9.04
CA ASN A 29 -36.20 -24.14 -8.49
C ASN A 29 -34.74 -23.65 -8.49
N GLU A 30 -34.32 -22.85 -9.47
CA GLU A 30 -32.98 -22.25 -9.50
C GLU A 30 -32.82 -21.14 -8.44
N GLU A 31 -33.87 -20.35 -8.18
CA GLU A 31 -33.86 -19.33 -7.12
C GLU A 31 -33.89 -19.97 -5.71
N GLU A 32 -34.67 -21.02 -5.51
CA GLU A 32 -34.72 -21.77 -4.24
C GLU A 32 -33.36 -22.40 -3.92
N LYS A 33 -32.73 -23.06 -4.90
CA LYS A 33 -31.37 -23.60 -4.79
C LYS A 33 -30.33 -22.52 -4.49
N ALA A 34 -30.44 -21.35 -5.12
CA ALA A 34 -29.54 -20.24 -4.86
C ALA A 34 -29.72 -19.66 -3.44
N GLY A 35 -30.95 -19.63 -2.93
CA GLY A 35 -31.26 -19.29 -1.55
C GLY A 35 -30.66 -20.28 -0.54
N GLU A 36 -30.83 -21.58 -0.77
CA GLU A 36 -30.20 -22.63 0.06
C GLU A 36 -28.67 -22.50 0.06
N LEU A 37 -28.08 -22.26 -1.10
CA LEU A 37 -26.64 -22.05 -1.27
C LEU A 37 -26.13 -20.85 -0.45
N LEU A 38 -26.85 -19.72 -0.47
CA LEU A 38 -26.51 -18.56 0.35
C LEU A 38 -26.63 -18.87 1.84
N ASN A 39 -27.71 -19.54 2.26
CA ASN A 39 -27.93 -19.90 3.66
C ASN A 39 -26.81 -20.81 4.19
N GLN A 40 -26.40 -21.82 3.41
CA GLN A 40 -25.27 -22.68 3.76
C GLN A 40 -23.98 -21.88 3.88
N PHE A 41 -23.70 -20.99 2.92
CA PHE A 41 -22.51 -20.15 2.96
C PHE A 41 -22.48 -19.27 4.21
N GLU A 42 -23.58 -18.61 4.53
CA GLU A 42 -23.67 -17.74 5.71
C GLU A 42 -23.60 -18.54 7.02
N GLN A 43 -24.18 -19.73 7.06
CA GLN A 43 -24.06 -20.63 8.22
C GLN A 43 -22.61 -21.05 8.47
N ILE A 44 -21.84 -21.36 7.42
CA ILE A 44 -20.40 -21.66 7.56
C ILE A 44 -19.70 -20.46 8.18
N LEU A 45 -19.93 -19.25 7.65
CA LEU A 45 -19.32 -18.02 8.11
C LEU A 45 -19.69 -17.65 9.57
N GLU A 46 -20.89 -18.03 10.03
CA GLU A 46 -21.33 -17.87 11.41
C GLU A 46 -20.74 -18.94 12.34
N SER A 47 -20.64 -20.18 11.86
CA SER A 47 -20.09 -21.30 12.63
C SER A 47 -18.58 -21.22 12.84
N ASP A 48 -17.86 -20.64 11.89
CA ASP A 48 -16.41 -20.44 11.93
C ASP A 48 -16.08 -18.95 11.76
N PRO A 49 -16.09 -18.17 12.85
CA PRO A 49 -15.75 -16.75 12.81
C PRO A 49 -14.25 -16.50 12.62
N ALA A 50 -13.41 -17.53 12.77
CA ALA A 50 -11.95 -17.41 12.74
C ALA A 50 -11.36 -17.61 11.34
N ILE A 51 -12.18 -17.81 10.31
CA ILE A 51 -11.74 -17.96 8.92
C ILE A 51 -10.77 -16.84 8.52
N ASP A 52 -9.55 -17.21 8.13
CA ASP A 52 -8.46 -16.28 7.82
C ASP A 52 -8.03 -16.32 6.34
N GLU A 53 -8.43 -17.35 5.60
CA GLU A 53 -8.10 -17.55 4.19
C GLU A 53 -9.31 -18.09 3.39
N ILE A 54 -9.49 -17.57 2.17
CA ILE A 54 -10.49 -18.06 1.20
C ILE A 54 -9.80 -18.48 -0.10
N GLY A 55 -10.18 -19.64 -0.60
CA GLY A 55 -9.75 -20.16 -1.90
C GLY A 55 -10.93 -20.41 -2.82
N PHE A 56 -10.77 -20.09 -4.12
CA PHE A 56 -11.71 -20.51 -5.16
C PHE A 56 -11.19 -21.80 -5.79
N VAL A 57 -11.92 -22.89 -5.57
CA VAL A 57 -11.46 -24.26 -5.82
C VAL A 57 -12.28 -24.87 -6.94
N HIS A 58 -11.61 -25.49 -7.91
CA HIS A 58 -12.32 -26.27 -8.92
C HIS A 58 -12.94 -27.53 -8.27
N PRO A 59 -14.20 -27.91 -8.57
CA PRO A 59 -14.89 -29.02 -7.89
C PRO A 59 -14.09 -30.32 -7.80
N SER A 60 -13.29 -30.64 -8.82
CA SER A 60 -12.47 -31.85 -8.86
C SER A 60 -11.35 -31.90 -7.81
N LEU A 61 -10.99 -30.77 -7.20
CA LEU A 61 -9.88 -30.66 -6.25
C LEU A 61 -10.32 -30.81 -4.79
N PHE A 62 -11.62 -30.82 -4.50
CA PHE A 62 -12.11 -30.99 -3.12
C PHE A 62 -11.75 -32.34 -2.51
N VAL A 63 -11.66 -33.40 -3.32
CA VAL A 63 -11.24 -34.73 -2.85
C VAL A 63 -9.79 -34.69 -2.37
N ASN A 64 -8.88 -34.07 -3.14
CA ASN A 64 -7.48 -33.94 -2.78
C ASN A 64 -7.30 -33.12 -1.50
N LEU A 65 -8.04 -32.01 -1.35
CA LEU A 65 -8.02 -31.20 -0.13
C LEU A 65 -8.45 -32.02 1.09
N ASN A 66 -9.41 -32.93 0.92
CA ASN A 66 -9.85 -33.80 2.00
C ASN A 66 -8.81 -34.88 2.31
N GLU A 67 -8.17 -35.49 1.29
CA GLU A 67 -7.11 -36.50 1.48
C GLU A 67 -5.89 -35.94 2.21
N GLU A 68 -5.41 -34.74 1.83
CA GLU A 68 -4.32 -34.05 2.51
C GLU A 68 -4.67 -33.73 3.98
N ALA A 69 -5.93 -33.37 4.22
CA ALA A 69 -6.45 -33.04 5.55
C ALA A 69 -6.76 -34.26 6.44
N SER A 70 -7.07 -35.42 5.85
CA SER A 70 -7.47 -36.66 6.56
C SER A 70 -6.36 -37.30 7.40
N SER A 71 -5.13 -36.77 7.34
CA SER A 71 -4.02 -37.17 8.19
C SER A 71 -4.18 -36.75 9.67
N SER A 72 -5.17 -35.92 10.00
CA SER A 72 -5.55 -35.57 11.37
C SER A 72 -7.02 -35.91 11.64
N SER A 73 -7.23 -36.78 12.63
CA SER A 73 -8.50 -37.42 12.98
C SER A 73 -9.52 -36.44 13.56
N ASP A 74 -10.60 -36.19 12.82
CA ASP A 74 -11.92 -35.94 13.40
C ASP A 74 -13.02 -36.19 12.35
N GLY A 75 -14.05 -36.95 12.72
CA GLY A 75 -15.06 -37.54 11.84
C GLY A 75 -16.15 -36.59 11.33
N ILE A 76 -15.86 -35.30 11.17
CA ILE A 76 -16.79 -34.32 10.61
C ILE A 76 -16.51 -34.16 9.11
N SER A 77 -17.56 -34.26 8.28
CA SER A 77 -17.45 -33.98 6.84
C SER A 77 -17.12 -32.50 6.63
N ASN A 78 -15.87 -32.22 6.28
CA ASN A 78 -15.38 -30.85 6.00
C ASN A 78 -15.91 -30.30 4.66
N VAL A 79 -16.57 -31.13 3.87
CA VAL A 79 -17.17 -30.78 2.57
C VAL A 79 -18.67 -30.67 2.74
N VAL A 80 -19.23 -29.52 2.32
CA VAL A 80 -20.66 -29.31 2.17
C VAL A 80 -21.02 -29.54 0.70
N CYS A 81 -21.92 -30.50 0.46
CA CYS A 81 -22.40 -30.83 -0.87
C CYS A 81 -23.75 -30.17 -1.17
N SER A 82 -23.98 -29.85 -2.43
CA SER A 82 -25.29 -29.48 -2.97
C SER A 82 -26.24 -30.69 -2.93
N ALA A 83 -27.54 -30.44 -3.11
CA ALA A 83 -28.59 -31.46 -3.21
C ALA A 83 -28.35 -32.49 -4.35
N ASP A 84 -27.48 -32.18 -5.31
CA ASP A 84 -27.03 -33.09 -6.38
C ASP A 84 -25.77 -33.90 -6.03
N GLY A 85 -25.23 -33.75 -4.82
CA GLY A 85 -24.03 -34.43 -4.34
C GLY A 85 -22.71 -33.78 -4.76
N SER A 86 -22.73 -32.66 -5.49
CA SER A 86 -21.51 -31.92 -5.85
C SER A 86 -20.94 -31.16 -4.66
N ALA A 87 -19.61 -31.18 -4.49
CA ALA A 87 -18.92 -30.43 -3.44
C ALA A 87 -18.99 -28.91 -3.72
N VAL A 88 -19.60 -28.16 -2.81
CA VAL A 88 -19.87 -26.72 -2.96
C VAL A 88 -18.94 -25.88 -2.10
N PHE A 89 -18.80 -26.26 -0.84
CA PHE A 89 -17.91 -25.59 0.12
C PHE A 89 -17.03 -26.61 0.81
N TRP A 90 -15.86 -26.15 1.22
CA TRP A 90 -14.96 -26.87 2.12
C TRP A 90 -14.53 -25.94 3.23
N ASN A 91 -14.71 -26.34 4.49
CA ASN A 91 -14.26 -25.56 5.63
C ASN A 91 -13.47 -26.44 6.59
N ARG A 92 -12.20 -26.09 6.83
CA ARG A 92 -11.33 -26.76 7.79
C ARG A 92 -10.16 -25.86 8.16
N ASP A 93 -9.68 -25.95 9.40
CA ASP A 93 -8.49 -25.22 9.88
C ASP A 93 -8.60 -23.71 9.63
N HIS A 94 -9.82 -23.16 9.74
CA HIS A 94 -10.15 -21.76 9.46
C HIS A 94 -9.90 -21.32 8.00
N LYS A 95 -9.93 -22.27 7.06
CA LYS A 95 -9.80 -22.03 5.63
C LYS A 95 -11.08 -22.43 4.91
N LEU A 96 -11.56 -21.54 4.05
CA LEU A 96 -12.79 -21.73 3.30
C LEU A 96 -12.53 -21.87 1.80
N GLY A 97 -12.76 -23.06 1.26
CA GLY A 97 -12.80 -23.34 -0.17
C GLY A 97 -14.21 -23.15 -0.72
N ILE A 98 -14.35 -22.32 -1.76
CA ILE A 98 -15.63 -22.11 -2.47
C ILE A 98 -15.49 -22.67 -3.88
N SER A 99 -16.42 -23.53 -4.28
CA SER A 99 -16.44 -24.12 -5.61
C SER A 99 -16.58 -23.05 -6.69
N THR A 100 -15.77 -23.13 -7.75
CA THR A 100 -15.86 -22.20 -8.88
C THR A 100 -17.23 -22.25 -9.58
N ASP A 101 -17.92 -23.40 -9.52
CA ASP A 101 -19.21 -23.61 -10.18
C ASP A 101 -20.34 -22.82 -9.53
N VAL A 102 -20.19 -22.47 -8.25
CA VAL A 102 -21.24 -21.81 -7.46
C VAL A 102 -21.02 -20.31 -7.28
N LEU A 103 -19.89 -19.76 -7.74
CA LEU A 103 -19.54 -18.34 -7.53
C LEU A 103 -20.59 -17.38 -8.12
N ILE A 104 -21.02 -17.63 -9.36
CA ILE A 104 -22.01 -16.78 -10.03
C ILE A 104 -23.38 -16.86 -9.36
N PRO A 105 -23.98 -18.03 -9.12
CA PRO A 105 -25.28 -18.11 -8.45
C PRO A 105 -25.22 -17.56 -7.02
N LEU A 106 -24.17 -17.88 -6.24
CA LEU A 106 -23.97 -17.34 -4.90
C LEU A 106 -23.86 -15.81 -4.89
N TYR A 107 -23.06 -15.23 -5.79
CA TYR A 107 -22.94 -13.78 -5.91
C TYR A 107 -24.28 -13.11 -6.24
N LYS A 108 -25.06 -13.68 -7.18
CA LYS A 108 -26.36 -13.13 -7.56
C LYS A 108 -27.33 -13.14 -6.38
N GLU A 109 -27.39 -14.23 -5.62
CA GLU A 109 -28.27 -14.34 -4.46
C GLU A 109 -27.83 -13.43 -3.32
N ALA A 110 -26.55 -13.47 -2.94
CA ALA A 110 -26.00 -12.61 -1.90
C ALA A 110 -26.25 -11.12 -2.21
N LYS A 111 -26.07 -10.73 -3.49
CA LYS A 111 -26.37 -9.37 -3.95
C LYS A 111 -27.86 -9.04 -3.84
N ARG A 112 -28.76 -9.96 -4.20
CA ARG A 112 -30.21 -9.75 -4.08
C ARG A 112 -30.60 -9.56 -2.61
N ALA A 113 -30.12 -10.43 -1.72
CA ALA A 113 -30.35 -10.37 -0.29
C ALA A 113 -29.83 -9.05 0.33
N LEU A 114 -28.60 -8.66 0.00
CA LEU A 114 -28.03 -7.37 0.43
C LEU A 114 -28.86 -6.17 -0.05
N MET A 115 -29.33 -6.19 -1.31
CA MET A 115 -30.16 -5.11 -1.83
C MET A 115 -31.52 -5.03 -1.13
N ALA A 116 -32.10 -6.17 -0.75
CA ALA A 116 -33.32 -6.22 0.05
C ALA A 116 -33.09 -5.65 1.46
N ALA A 117 -32.05 -6.11 2.16
CA ALA A 117 -31.68 -5.61 3.49
C ALA A 117 -31.39 -4.10 3.48
N ASN A 118 -30.69 -3.60 2.45
CA ASN A 118 -30.44 -2.16 2.28
C ASN A 118 -31.72 -1.33 2.10
N ARG A 119 -32.75 -1.87 1.42
CA ARG A 119 -34.04 -1.17 1.26
C ARG A 119 -34.76 -1.07 2.61
N GLN A 120 -34.77 -2.18 3.37
CA GLN A 120 -35.35 -2.20 4.72
C GLN A 120 -34.61 -1.24 5.65
N TYR A 121 -33.28 -1.27 5.64
CA TYR A 121 -32.45 -0.38 6.46
C TYR A 121 -32.70 1.09 6.15
N LYS A 122 -32.79 1.47 4.88
CA LYS A 122 -33.15 2.84 4.47
C LYS A 122 -34.54 3.23 4.95
N GLY A 123 -35.51 2.32 4.85
CA GLY A 123 -36.86 2.52 5.38
C GLY A 123 -36.85 2.86 6.87
N VAL A 124 -36.14 2.07 7.67
CA VAL A 124 -35.99 2.29 9.13
C VAL A 124 -35.28 3.61 9.45
N CYS A 125 -34.24 3.96 8.69
CA CYS A 125 -33.54 5.24 8.87
C CYS A 125 -34.46 6.43 8.59
N SER A 126 -35.17 6.40 7.45
CA SER A 126 -36.06 7.49 7.07
C SER A 126 -37.22 7.68 8.04
N THR A 127 -37.74 6.61 8.63
CA THR A 127 -38.77 6.73 9.68
C THR A 127 -38.22 7.36 10.96
N ALA A 128 -36.99 7.01 11.36
CA ALA A 128 -36.36 7.59 12.55
C ALA A 128 -36.08 9.10 12.41
N ASP A 129 -35.71 9.55 11.20
CA ASP A 129 -35.46 10.98 10.92
C ASP A 129 -36.75 11.81 10.92
N ILE A 130 -37.89 11.22 10.57
CA ILE A 130 -39.19 11.91 10.49
C ILE A 130 -39.87 11.99 11.86
N THR A 131 -39.78 10.94 12.69
CA THR A 131 -40.62 10.88 13.89
C THR A 131 -40.09 11.68 15.06
N GLY A 132 -38.79 11.97 15.19
CA GLY A 132 -38.22 12.86 16.23
C GLY A 132 -38.63 12.61 17.69
N VAL A 133 -39.38 11.54 17.96
CA VAL A 133 -40.16 11.31 19.17
C VAL A 133 -39.93 9.88 19.62
N GLU A 134 -39.57 9.76 20.89
CA GLU A 134 -39.39 8.55 21.68
C GLU A 134 -40.70 7.75 21.79
N SER A 135 -41.06 7.01 20.73
CA SER A 135 -42.19 6.07 20.74
C SER A 135 -41.65 4.63 20.75
N SER A 136 -42.02 3.85 21.77
CA SER A 136 -41.61 2.46 22.04
C SER A 136 -40.15 2.19 21.69
N VAL A 137 -39.25 2.76 22.50
CA VAL A 137 -37.79 2.67 22.36
C VAL A 137 -37.32 1.22 22.23
N CYS A 138 -38.00 0.23 22.83
CA CYS A 138 -37.55 -1.16 22.81
C CYS A 138 -37.79 -1.88 21.46
N ASP A 139 -38.97 -1.75 20.85
CA ASP A 139 -39.30 -2.47 19.61
C ASP A 139 -38.57 -1.89 18.40
N SER A 140 -38.39 -0.57 18.36
CA SER A 140 -37.69 0.11 17.27
C SER A 140 -36.18 -0.10 17.33
N LEU A 141 -35.59 -0.20 18.53
CA LEU A 141 -34.18 -0.57 18.70
C LEU A 141 -33.92 -2.05 18.35
N SER A 142 -34.82 -2.95 18.74
CA SER A 142 -34.70 -4.38 18.42
C SER A 142 -34.82 -4.63 16.91
N LEU A 143 -35.81 -4.01 16.26
CA LEU A 143 -35.99 -4.10 14.81
C LEU A 143 -34.82 -3.45 14.05
N GLY A 144 -34.33 -2.30 14.52
CA GLY A 144 -33.16 -1.63 13.95
C GLY A 144 -31.91 -2.50 14.02
N ASN A 145 -31.65 -3.12 15.17
CA ASN A 145 -30.52 -4.04 15.36
C ASN A 145 -30.61 -5.28 14.45
N GLY A 146 -31.81 -5.83 14.25
CA GLY A 146 -32.04 -6.95 13.35
C GLY A 146 -31.71 -6.60 11.90
N VAL A 147 -32.24 -5.48 11.40
CA VAL A 147 -32.00 -5.03 10.01
C VAL A 147 -30.53 -4.66 9.77
N GLU A 148 -29.86 -4.06 10.76
CA GLU A 148 -28.42 -3.81 10.72
C GLU A 148 -27.60 -5.11 10.63
N SER A 149 -27.98 -6.13 11.41
CA SER A 149 -27.36 -7.45 11.35
C SER A 149 -27.47 -8.08 9.96
N GLU A 150 -28.65 -8.04 9.34
CA GLU A 150 -28.86 -8.57 7.99
C GLU A 150 -28.02 -7.84 6.93
N VAL A 151 -27.88 -6.51 7.04
CA VAL A 151 -26.99 -5.73 6.17
C VAL A 151 -25.54 -6.20 6.33
N MET A 152 -25.07 -6.40 7.58
CA MET A 152 -23.71 -6.86 7.85
C MET A 152 -23.47 -8.30 7.40
N LYS A 153 -24.46 -9.19 7.56
CA LYS A 153 -24.45 -10.59 7.13
C LYS A 153 -24.36 -10.73 5.62
N HIS A 154 -25.33 -10.18 4.88
CA HIS A 154 -25.34 -10.31 3.42
C HIS A 154 -24.22 -9.52 2.74
N SER A 155 -23.79 -8.38 3.30
CA SER A 155 -22.62 -7.67 2.76
C SER A 155 -21.32 -8.45 2.96
N ARG A 156 -21.17 -9.20 4.05
CA ARG A 156 -20.05 -10.14 4.24
C ARG A 156 -20.07 -11.18 3.13
N ALA A 157 -21.20 -11.82 2.90
CA ALA A 157 -21.33 -12.85 1.86
C ALA A 157 -20.96 -12.31 0.46
N VAL A 158 -21.49 -11.15 0.07
CA VAL A 158 -21.18 -10.53 -1.23
C VAL A 158 -19.69 -10.22 -1.37
N LEU A 159 -19.07 -9.67 -0.34
CA LEU A 159 -17.68 -9.21 -0.39
C LEU A 159 -16.65 -10.34 -0.33
N LEU A 160 -17.03 -11.54 0.13
CA LEU A 160 -16.19 -12.73 0.05
C LEU A 160 -16.19 -13.37 -1.34
N VAL A 161 -17.19 -13.05 -2.18
CA VAL A 161 -17.26 -13.52 -3.58
C VAL A 161 -16.91 -12.39 -4.57
N SER A 162 -17.07 -11.12 -4.18
CA SER A 162 -16.81 -9.93 -4.99
C SER A 162 -16.23 -8.80 -4.13
N SER A 163 -14.91 -8.83 -3.95
CA SER A 163 -14.16 -7.90 -3.08
C SER A 163 -14.37 -6.41 -3.40
N ASP A 164 -14.59 -6.06 -4.66
CA ASP A 164 -14.69 -4.68 -5.14
C ASP A 164 -16.14 -4.18 -5.28
N PHE A 165 -17.11 -4.86 -4.67
CA PHE A 165 -18.50 -4.40 -4.67
C PHE A 165 -18.71 -3.20 -3.73
N GLY A 166 -18.41 -1.99 -4.22
CA GLY A 166 -18.42 -0.74 -3.44
C GLY A 166 -19.72 -0.45 -2.68
N THR A 167 -20.88 -0.87 -3.20
CA THR A 167 -22.16 -0.72 -2.47
C THR A 167 -22.16 -1.51 -1.16
N ALA A 168 -21.65 -2.74 -1.12
CA ALA A 168 -21.57 -3.51 0.12
C ALA A 168 -20.67 -2.84 1.15
N TRP A 169 -19.48 -2.39 0.75
CA TRP A 169 -18.58 -1.64 1.64
C TRP A 169 -19.22 -0.36 2.18
N ASN A 170 -20.01 0.34 1.38
CA ASN A 170 -20.70 1.55 1.83
C ASN A 170 -21.87 1.23 2.76
N SER A 171 -22.64 0.18 2.50
CA SER A 171 -23.67 -0.31 3.41
C SER A 171 -23.12 -0.61 4.80
N ARG A 172 -21.96 -1.29 4.89
CA ARG A 172 -21.27 -1.54 6.16
C ARG A 172 -20.92 -0.24 6.87
N LYS A 173 -20.32 0.74 6.17
CA LYS A 173 -19.99 2.05 6.75
C LYS A 173 -21.21 2.74 7.35
N MET A 174 -22.36 2.68 6.67
CA MET A 174 -23.60 3.29 7.17
C MET A 174 -24.11 2.68 8.47
N VAL A 175 -23.93 1.36 8.65
CA VAL A 175 -24.27 0.68 9.92
C VAL A 175 -23.26 1.03 11.00
N LEU A 176 -21.96 0.97 10.68
CA LEU A 176 -20.87 1.21 11.63
C LEU A 176 -20.85 2.65 12.19
N LEU A 177 -21.23 3.64 11.38
CA LEU A 177 -21.32 5.04 11.81
C LEU A 177 -22.35 5.28 12.91
N LYS A 178 -23.39 4.43 12.99
CA LYS A 178 -24.40 4.50 14.06
C LYS A 178 -23.93 3.85 15.35
N LYS A 179 -23.30 2.66 15.25
CA LYS A 179 -22.85 1.91 16.44
C LYS A 179 -21.60 2.51 17.08
N GLN A 180 -20.60 2.87 16.26
CA GLN A 180 -19.29 3.38 16.67
C GLN A 180 -18.56 2.59 17.79
N GLU A 181 -18.90 1.32 17.96
CA GLU A 181 -18.29 0.44 18.96
C GLU A 181 -16.91 -0.04 18.49
N LEU A 182 -15.91 0.01 19.38
CA LEU A 182 -14.52 -0.31 19.03
C LEU A 182 -14.34 -1.79 18.62
N SER A 183 -15.02 -2.72 19.31
CA SER A 183 -15.02 -4.16 19.00
C SER A 183 -15.37 -4.42 17.54
N ILE A 184 -16.51 -3.88 17.09
CA ILE A 184 -17.01 -4.04 15.72
C ILE A 184 -16.04 -3.42 14.70
N LEU A 185 -15.39 -2.30 15.03
CA LEU A 185 -14.38 -1.71 14.15
C LEU A 185 -13.13 -2.60 14.02
N LEU A 186 -12.72 -3.30 15.08
CA LEU A 186 -11.63 -4.27 15.02
C LEU A 186 -12.03 -5.49 14.18
N ASP A 187 -13.27 -5.97 14.31
CA ASP A 187 -13.80 -7.05 13.48
C ASP A 187 -13.80 -6.67 11.99
N GLU A 188 -14.05 -5.41 11.65
CA GLU A 188 -13.92 -4.93 10.26
C GLU A 188 -12.47 -4.97 9.74
N LEU A 189 -11.48 -4.78 10.59
CA LEU A 189 -10.07 -4.97 10.21
C LEU A 189 -9.77 -6.45 9.97
N LEU A 190 -10.32 -7.36 10.76
CA LEU A 190 -10.18 -8.80 10.52
C LEU A 190 -10.89 -9.21 9.21
N PHE A 191 -12.13 -8.78 9.04
CA PHE A 191 -12.92 -9.08 7.85
C PHE A 191 -12.28 -8.55 6.56
N SER A 192 -11.80 -7.32 6.55
CA SER A 192 -11.10 -6.79 5.38
C SER A 192 -9.73 -7.44 5.16
N ALA A 193 -9.09 -8.01 6.19
CA ALA A 193 -7.86 -8.79 6.03
C ALA A 193 -8.16 -10.13 5.35
N LEU A 194 -9.28 -10.77 5.72
CA LEU A 194 -9.80 -11.95 5.04
C LEU A 194 -10.09 -11.67 3.57
N VAL A 195 -10.74 -10.54 3.22
CA VAL A 195 -10.94 -10.16 1.81
C VAL A 195 -9.59 -9.99 1.08
N LEU A 196 -8.60 -9.37 1.73
CA LEU A 196 -7.26 -9.19 1.17
C LEU A 196 -6.44 -10.49 1.08
N SER A 197 -6.87 -11.59 1.72
CA SER A 197 -6.22 -12.90 1.61
C SER A 197 -6.29 -13.43 0.17
N TYR A 198 -7.48 -13.34 -0.45
CA TYR A 198 -7.73 -13.81 -1.80
C TYR A 198 -7.70 -12.67 -2.85
N ALA A 199 -7.99 -11.43 -2.44
CA ALA A 199 -8.00 -10.25 -3.32
C ALA A 199 -7.00 -9.16 -2.84
N PRO A 200 -5.68 -9.42 -2.85
CA PRO A 200 -4.67 -8.53 -2.24
C PRO A 200 -4.60 -7.14 -2.89
N LYS A 201 -5.13 -6.97 -4.10
CA LYS A 201 -5.16 -5.72 -4.88
C LYS A 201 -6.55 -5.04 -4.90
N SER A 202 -7.49 -5.43 -4.03
CA SER A 202 -8.79 -4.75 -3.92
C SER A 202 -8.63 -3.33 -3.36
N GLU A 203 -8.99 -2.31 -4.14
CA GLU A 203 -8.93 -0.92 -3.66
C GLU A 203 -9.97 -0.65 -2.58
N HIS A 204 -11.16 -1.24 -2.73
CA HIS A 204 -12.23 -0.97 -1.79
C HIS A 204 -11.92 -1.55 -0.40
N ALA A 205 -11.29 -2.73 -0.32
CA ALA A 205 -10.82 -3.29 0.93
C ALA A 205 -9.77 -2.38 1.60
N TRP A 206 -8.74 -1.96 0.87
CA TRP A 206 -7.71 -1.04 1.39
C TRP A 206 -8.29 0.31 1.81
N SER A 207 -9.21 0.87 1.03
CA SER A 207 -9.88 2.12 1.35
C SER A 207 -10.79 1.99 2.57
N HIS A 208 -11.48 0.87 2.73
CA HIS A 208 -12.30 0.58 3.90
C HIS A 208 -11.44 0.47 5.15
N ARG A 209 -10.31 -0.25 5.11
CA ARG A 209 -9.35 -0.31 6.22
C ARG A 209 -8.89 1.06 6.67
N ARG A 210 -8.45 1.92 5.74
CA ARG A 210 -8.03 3.30 6.07
C ARG A 210 -9.15 4.08 6.75
N TRP A 211 -10.39 3.91 6.28
CA TRP A 211 -11.56 4.54 6.89
C TRP A 211 -11.82 4.03 8.32
N VAL A 212 -11.75 2.72 8.55
CA VAL A 212 -11.91 2.11 9.88
C VAL A 212 -10.82 2.61 10.83
N ILE A 213 -9.55 2.59 10.43
CA ILE A 213 -8.43 3.06 11.24
C ILE A 213 -8.58 4.54 11.61
N LYS A 214 -9.10 5.38 10.69
CA LYS A 214 -9.42 6.79 11.00
C LYS A 214 -10.48 6.94 12.10
N LEU A 215 -11.47 6.04 12.16
CA LEU A 215 -12.48 6.06 13.21
C LEU A 215 -11.96 5.55 14.56
N ILE A 216 -11.03 4.58 14.52
CA ILE A 216 -10.35 4.05 15.70
C ILE A 216 -9.37 5.09 16.27
N ALA A 217 -8.70 5.84 15.39
CA ALA A 217 -7.78 6.90 15.78
C ALA A 217 -8.47 7.92 16.69
N GLY A 218 -7.92 8.13 17.89
CA GLY A 218 -8.47 9.02 18.91
C GLY A 218 -9.44 8.36 19.90
N LYS A 219 -9.89 7.11 19.65
CA LYS A 219 -10.76 6.35 20.56
C LYS A 219 -10.05 5.20 21.28
N CYS A 220 -8.88 4.81 20.79
CA CYS A 220 -8.20 3.59 21.19
C CYS A 220 -6.79 3.90 21.72
N SER A 221 -6.53 3.48 22.97
CA SER A 221 -5.21 3.59 23.60
C SER A 221 -4.17 2.66 22.96
N THR A 222 -4.59 1.55 22.36
CA THR A 222 -3.72 0.55 21.70
C THR A 222 -3.51 0.83 20.20
N LEU A 223 -3.69 2.07 19.75
CA LEU A 223 -3.51 2.45 18.34
C LEU A 223 -2.16 2.00 17.76
N GLN A 224 -1.08 2.07 18.54
CA GLN A 224 0.25 1.67 18.07
C GLN A 224 0.35 0.15 17.82
N GLU A 225 -0.34 -0.68 18.60
CA GLU A 225 -0.41 -2.12 18.36
C GLU A 225 -1.16 -2.42 17.06
N ILE A 226 -2.26 -1.69 16.81
CA ILE A 226 -3.02 -1.80 15.57
C ILE A 226 -2.13 -1.41 14.39
N VAL A 227 -1.48 -0.25 14.44
CA VAL A 227 -0.57 0.22 13.37
C VAL A 227 0.57 -0.78 13.11
N THR A 228 1.11 -1.40 14.16
CA THR A 228 2.15 -2.44 14.04
C THR A 228 1.61 -3.67 13.30
N LYS A 229 0.45 -4.20 13.71
CA LYS A 229 -0.23 -5.33 13.06
C LYS A 229 -0.62 -5.02 11.61
N GLU A 230 -1.07 -3.80 11.33
CA GLU A 230 -1.38 -3.35 9.96
C GLU A 230 -0.13 -3.33 9.07
N SER A 231 1.00 -2.87 9.63
CA SER A 231 2.27 -2.87 8.90
C SER A 231 2.76 -4.29 8.59
N GLU A 232 2.62 -5.22 9.55
CA GLU A 232 2.88 -6.66 9.34
C GLU A 232 1.95 -7.29 8.28
N LEU A 233 0.67 -6.93 8.28
CA LEU A 233 -0.27 -7.40 7.27
C LEU A 233 0.15 -6.96 5.87
N VAL A 234 0.56 -5.70 5.70
CA VAL A 234 1.06 -5.22 4.40
C VAL A 234 2.30 -6.01 3.97
N GLU A 235 3.23 -6.27 4.89
CA GLU A 235 4.43 -7.05 4.60
C GLU A 235 4.08 -8.44 4.07
N LYS A 236 3.22 -9.19 4.79
CA LYS A 236 2.71 -10.49 4.36
C LYS A 236 2.02 -10.42 2.99
N ILE A 237 1.23 -9.37 2.73
CA ILE A 237 0.57 -9.17 1.44
C ILE A 237 1.57 -8.88 0.31
N ALA A 238 2.59 -8.08 0.58
CA ALA A 238 3.62 -7.73 -0.39
C ALA A 238 4.45 -8.95 -0.79
N GLU A 239 4.65 -9.93 0.11
CA GLU A 239 5.39 -11.18 -0.18
C GLU A 239 4.60 -12.03 -1.18
N ARG A 240 3.32 -12.25 -0.90
CA ARG A 240 2.44 -13.10 -1.73
C ARG A 240 2.01 -12.42 -3.04
N SER A 241 1.97 -11.09 -3.08
CA SER A 241 1.51 -10.33 -4.25
C SER A 241 2.56 -9.29 -4.66
N LYS A 242 3.43 -9.67 -5.60
CA LYS A 242 4.44 -8.77 -6.20
C LYS A 242 3.79 -7.51 -6.79
N MET A 243 4.53 -6.40 -6.69
CA MET A 243 4.15 -5.08 -7.22
C MET A 243 2.78 -4.58 -6.70
N ASN A 244 2.49 -4.81 -5.42
CA ASN A 244 1.25 -4.34 -4.81
C ASN A 244 1.37 -2.90 -4.30
N TYR A 245 1.24 -1.94 -5.22
CA TYR A 245 1.26 -0.52 -4.88
C TYR A 245 0.18 -0.13 -3.85
N ARG A 246 -0.99 -0.78 -3.84
CA ARG A 246 -2.07 -0.45 -2.90
C ARG A 246 -1.69 -0.78 -1.45
N ALA A 247 -1.04 -1.93 -1.25
CA ALA A 247 -0.56 -2.34 0.07
C ALA A 247 0.55 -1.39 0.55
N TRP A 248 1.54 -1.10 -0.31
CA TRP A 248 2.60 -0.14 0.02
C TRP A 248 2.07 1.28 0.28
N TYR A 249 1.10 1.74 -0.51
CA TYR A 249 0.43 3.01 -0.30
C TYR A 249 -0.27 3.06 1.07
N HIS A 250 -0.94 1.98 1.46
CA HIS A 250 -1.52 1.84 2.80
C HIS A 250 -0.44 1.93 3.88
N ARG A 251 0.69 1.22 3.73
CA ARG A 251 1.80 1.26 4.71
C ARG A 251 2.47 2.63 4.82
N CYS A 252 2.64 3.34 3.70
CA CYS A 252 3.10 4.74 3.71
C CYS A 252 2.09 5.65 4.43
N TRP A 253 0.80 5.48 4.18
CA TRP A 253 -0.24 6.24 4.86
C TRP A 253 -0.26 5.98 6.37
N LEU A 254 0.01 4.74 6.82
CA LEU A 254 0.08 4.42 8.25
C LEU A 254 1.15 5.20 9.01
N VAL A 255 2.21 5.67 8.33
CA VAL A 255 3.29 6.45 8.96
C VAL A 255 2.76 7.69 9.67
N THR A 256 1.65 8.28 9.22
CA THR A 256 1.02 9.43 9.88
C THR A 256 0.50 9.12 11.29
N TYR A 257 0.34 7.84 11.64
CA TYR A 257 -0.10 7.38 12.96
C TYR A 257 1.04 6.78 13.79
N MET A 258 2.25 6.64 13.24
CA MET A 258 3.38 6.04 13.93
C MET A 258 4.03 7.04 14.91
N THR A 259 4.47 6.52 16.05
CA THR A 259 5.45 7.21 16.90
C THR A 259 6.83 7.19 16.25
N THR A 260 7.72 8.05 16.72
CA THR A 260 9.13 8.07 16.29
C THR A 260 9.84 6.75 16.59
N GLU A 261 9.55 6.14 17.74
CA GLU A 261 10.09 4.84 18.12
C GLU A 261 9.66 3.73 17.16
N LEU A 262 8.35 3.64 16.86
CA LEU A 262 7.84 2.68 15.88
C LEU A 262 8.41 2.94 14.49
N SER A 263 8.56 4.22 14.11
CA SER A 263 9.15 4.60 12.82
C SER A 263 10.61 4.14 12.70
N LEU A 264 11.40 4.27 13.78
CA LEU A 264 12.79 3.77 13.85
C LEU A 264 12.84 2.25 13.74
N HIS A 265 11.94 1.55 14.46
CA HIS A 265 11.82 0.10 14.38
C HIS A 265 11.49 -0.36 12.96
N GLU A 266 10.49 0.26 12.32
CA GLU A 266 10.10 -0.04 10.94
C GLU A 266 11.19 0.26 9.93
N LEU A 267 11.98 1.32 10.13
CA LEU A 267 13.10 1.64 9.26
C LEU A 267 14.19 0.56 9.35
N LYS A 268 14.45 0.04 10.56
CA LYS A 268 15.36 -1.10 10.74
C LYS A 268 14.80 -2.36 10.11
N ARG A 269 13.52 -2.68 10.35
CA ARG A 269 12.85 -3.88 9.81
C ARG A 269 12.85 -3.90 8.27
N SER A 270 12.44 -2.80 7.66
CA SER A 270 12.35 -2.68 6.19
C SER A 270 13.71 -2.70 5.47
N LYS A 271 14.83 -2.59 6.20
CA LYS A 271 16.19 -2.65 5.61
C LYS A 271 16.47 -4.02 4.99
N ASN A 272 16.06 -5.09 5.66
CA ASN A 272 16.21 -6.45 5.16
C ASN A 272 15.40 -6.67 3.89
N TRP A 273 14.14 -6.21 3.89
CA TRP A 273 13.28 -6.29 2.71
C TRP A 273 13.88 -5.57 1.51
N ALA A 274 14.27 -4.30 1.68
CA ALA A 274 14.83 -3.49 0.60
C ALA A 274 16.17 -4.03 0.09
N GLY A 275 16.98 -4.66 0.96
CA GLY A 275 18.22 -5.33 0.57
C GLY A 275 17.99 -6.56 -0.31
N LEU A 276 16.87 -7.27 -0.13
CA LEU A 276 16.47 -8.41 -0.97
C LEU A 276 15.71 -7.96 -2.24
N HIS A 277 15.01 -6.83 -2.16
CA HIS A 277 14.13 -6.31 -3.21
C HIS A 277 14.61 -4.94 -3.71
N VAL A 278 15.86 -4.87 -4.19
CA VAL A 278 16.53 -3.61 -4.59
C VAL A 278 15.85 -2.84 -5.73
N ALA A 279 15.00 -3.50 -6.51
CA ALA A 279 14.18 -2.87 -7.55
C ALA A 279 12.81 -2.39 -7.05
N ASP A 280 12.43 -2.68 -5.80
CA ASP A 280 11.13 -2.29 -5.25
C ASP A 280 11.12 -0.82 -4.83
N HIS A 281 10.72 0.00 -5.79
CA HIS A 281 10.57 1.44 -5.60
C HIS A 281 9.57 1.82 -4.49
N SER A 282 8.58 0.96 -4.23
CA SER A 282 7.56 1.21 -3.22
C SER A 282 8.12 1.02 -1.81
N CYS A 283 8.98 0.00 -1.62
CA CYS A 283 9.70 -0.19 -0.37
C CYS A 283 10.61 1.01 -0.06
N PHE A 284 11.41 1.47 -1.02
CA PHE A 284 12.24 2.67 -0.80
C PHE A 284 11.40 3.92 -0.53
N HIS A 285 10.24 4.08 -1.19
CA HIS A 285 9.32 5.17 -0.87
C HIS A 285 8.83 5.10 0.58
N TYR A 286 8.48 3.91 1.08
CA TYR A 286 8.11 3.72 2.48
C TYR A 286 9.24 4.10 3.44
N ARG A 287 10.48 3.68 3.14
CA ARG A 287 11.67 4.08 3.93
C ARG A 287 11.82 5.61 3.99
N ARG A 288 11.65 6.30 2.86
CA ARG A 288 11.69 7.78 2.83
C ARG A 288 10.63 8.40 3.73
N GLN A 289 9.40 7.89 3.72
CA GLN A 289 8.32 8.39 4.58
C GLN A 289 8.64 8.20 6.06
N LEU A 290 9.20 7.06 6.46
CA LEU A 290 9.65 6.82 7.84
C LEU A 290 10.74 7.82 8.25
N MET A 291 11.73 8.03 7.39
CA MET A 291 12.82 8.97 7.65
C MET A 291 12.33 10.42 7.76
N LEU A 292 11.37 10.83 6.92
CA LEU A 292 10.71 12.14 7.03
C LEU A 292 9.97 12.27 8.36
N ARG A 293 9.21 11.24 8.76
CA ARG A 293 8.47 11.24 10.02
C ARG A 293 9.39 11.39 11.24
N ILE A 294 10.55 10.72 11.22
CA ILE A 294 11.58 10.85 12.26
C ILE A 294 12.16 12.26 12.28
N LEU A 295 12.37 12.88 11.12
CA LEU A 295 12.90 14.23 10.99
C LEU A 295 11.89 15.31 11.43
N GLU A 296 10.61 15.15 11.13
CA GLU A 296 9.55 16.09 11.54
C GLU A 296 9.41 16.16 13.06
N ASP A 297 9.46 15.02 13.75
CA ASP A 297 9.36 14.96 15.22
C ASP A 297 10.53 15.70 15.90
N ARG A 298 11.71 15.74 15.27
CA ARG A 298 12.85 16.56 15.72
C ARG A 298 12.53 18.05 15.68
N CYS A 299 11.90 18.54 14.61
CA CYS A 299 11.55 19.95 14.48
C CYS A 299 10.51 20.40 15.52
N CYS A 300 9.59 19.51 15.91
CA CYS A 300 8.54 19.82 16.88
C CYS A 300 9.00 19.81 18.34
N LYS A 301 10.09 19.10 18.70
CA LYS A 301 10.55 18.90 20.10
C LYS A 301 11.72 19.80 20.53
N GLN A 302 12.00 20.89 19.81
CA GLN A 302 13.18 21.73 20.01
C GLN A 302 13.30 22.45 21.37
N GLU A 303 12.36 22.30 22.30
CA GLU A 303 12.36 23.13 23.52
C GLU A 303 13.23 22.65 24.70
N ASN A 304 13.69 21.39 24.83
CA ASN A 304 14.37 20.99 26.09
C ASN A 304 15.59 20.01 26.07
N GLU A 305 15.94 19.27 25.00
CA GLU A 305 17.10 18.32 25.03
C GLU A 305 17.82 18.12 23.66
N SER A 306 18.35 19.18 23.06
CA SER A 306 18.60 19.23 21.60
C SER A 306 19.90 18.60 21.04
N SER A 307 20.92 18.28 21.85
CA SER A 307 22.23 17.84 21.29
C SER A 307 22.31 16.33 20.97
N SER A 308 21.95 15.45 21.91
CA SER A 308 22.10 13.99 21.77
C SER A 308 21.16 13.39 20.70
N CYS A 309 19.92 13.88 20.62
CA CYS A 309 18.94 13.41 19.63
C CYS A 309 19.36 13.79 18.19
N SER A 310 19.90 15.00 18.00
CA SER A 310 20.37 15.43 16.68
C SER A 310 21.53 14.58 16.16
N VAL A 311 22.50 14.25 17.02
CA VAL A 311 23.64 13.40 16.64
C VAL A 311 23.18 12.02 16.18
N LYS A 312 22.19 11.43 16.84
CA LYS A 312 21.62 10.11 16.46
C LYS A 312 20.94 10.13 15.08
N ILE A 313 20.20 11.20 14.76
CA ILE A 313 19.52 11.32 13.46
C ILE A 313 20.55 11.55 12.34
N ASN A 314 21.56 12.40 12.56
CA ASN A 314 22.66 12.58 11.60
C ASN A 314 23.35 11.24 11.30
N GLN A 315 23.65 10.47 12.35
CA GLN A 315 24.29 9.16 12.22
C GLN A 315 23.40 8.17 11.44
N LEU A 316 22.10 8.12 11.74
CA LEU A 316 21.14 7.29 11.02
C LEU A 316 21.06 7.64 9.54
N TRP A 317 21.09 8.93 9.19
CA TRP A 317 21.06 9.37 7.79
C TRP A 317 22.34 8.99 7.04
N LYS A 318 23.50 9.14 7.70
CA LYS A 318 24.80 8.73 7.17
C LYS A 318 24.87 7.22 6.92
N GLU A 319 24.40 6.41 7.87
CA GLU A 319 24.32 4.95 7.71
C GLU A 319 23.42 4.52 6.54
N GLU A 320 22.33 5.25 6.28
CA GLU A 320 21.45 4.99 5.15
C GLU A 320 22.10 5.38 3.81
N ILE A 321 22.85 6.49 3.77
CA ILE A 321 23.68 6.90 2.64
C ILE A 321 24.73 5.83 2.32
N ASP A 322 25.52 5.42 3.32
CA ASP A 322 26.59 4.43 3.15
C ASP A 322 26.00 3.07 2.69
N TRP A 323 24.88 2.66 3.27
CA TRP A 323 24.19 1.43 2.87
C TRP A 323 23.62 1.51 1.45
N ASN A 324 23.04 2.65 1.06
CA ASN A 324 22.55 2.85 -0.29
C ASN A 324 23.70 2.82 -1.32
N GLU A 325 24.87 3.41 -1.00
CA GLU A 325 26.06 3.31 -1.85
C GLU A 325 26.50 1.85 -2.05
N MET A 326 26.57 1.08 -0.96
CA MET A 326 26.88 -0.34 -1.01
C MET A 326 25.90 -1.09 -1.94
N LEU A 327 24.60 -0.80 -1.87
CA LEU A 327 23.62 -1.40 -2.76
C LEU A 327 23.80 -0.97 -4.22
N ILE A 328 24.07 0.31 -4.48
CA ILE A 328 24.29 0.85 -5.84
C ILE A 328 25.48 0.15 -6.51
N LYS A 329 26.57 -0.07 -5.77
CA LYS A 329 27.77 -0.77 -6.28
C LYS A 329 27.53 -2.26 -6.49
N ARG A 330 26.72 -2.89 -5.63
CA ARG A 330 26.45 -4.34 -5.69
C ARG A 330 25.39 -4.71 -6.72
N TYR A 331 24.37 -3.89 -6.90
CA TYR A 331 23.22 -4.15 -7.75
C TYR A 331 23.12 -3.07 -8.83
N ILE A 332 23.94 -3.24 -9.86
CA ILE A 332 24.05 -2.30 -10.99
C ILE A 332 22.72 -2.15 -11.75
N GLY A 333 22.49 -0.97 -12.32
CA GLY A 333 21.37 -0.70 -13.22
C GLY A 333 20.01 -0.62 -12.53
N ARG A 334 19.95 -0.38 -11.23
CA ARG A 334 18.68 -0.30 -10.47
C ARG A 334 18.31 1.15 -10.16
N GLU A 335 17.40 1.71 -10.96
CA GLU A 335 16.93 3.11 -10.86
C GLU A 335 16.42 3.47 -9.45
N ALA A 336 15.71 2.55 -8.79
CA ALA A 336 15.14 2.77 -7.46
C ALA A 336 16.18 3.18 -6.41
N LEU A 337 17.40 2.64 -6.51
CA LEU A 337 18.50 2.98 -5.60
C LEU A 337 18.98 4.42 -5.80
N TRP A 338 19.06 4.87 -7.04
CA TRP A 338 19.46 6.23 -7.40
C TRP A 338 18.39 7.27 -7.04
N LEU A 339 17.11 6.91 -7.18
CA LEU A 339 16.00 7.76 -6.72
C LEU A 339 15.95 7.85 -5.19
N HIS A 340 16.34 6.78 -4.48
CA HIS A 340 16.56 6.84 -3.03
C HIS A 340 17.77 7.71 -2.68
N ARG A 341 18.90 7.58 -3.40
CA ARG A 341 20.09 8.43 -3.20
C ARG A 341 19.76 9.91 -3.34
N ARG A 342 18.99 10.30 -4.37
CA ARG A 342 18.52 11.69 -4.54
C ARG A 342 17.82 12.22 -3.29
N PHE A 343 16.90 11.44 -2.73
CA PHE A 343 16.24 11.84 -1.49
C PHE A 343 17.24 11.99 -0.34
N LEU A 344 18.11 11.00 -0.12
CA LEU A 344 19.07 11.03 0.98
C LEU A 344 19.99 12.24 0.88
N SER A 345 20.56 12.49 -0.30
CA SER A 345 21.47 13.60 -0.58
C SER A 345 20.79 14.96 -0.45
N LEU A 346 19.55 15.10 -0.94
CA LEU A 346 18.79 16.34 -0.80
C LEU A 346 18.65 16.76 0.66
N PHE A 347 18.25 15.81 1.49
CA PHE A 347 18.01 16.05 2.91
C PHE A 347 19.33 16.19 3.68
N TRP A 348 20.37 15.43 3.29
CA TRP A 348 21.73 15.59 3.81
C TRP A 348 22.22 17.04 3.65
N ILE A 349 22.15 17.56 2.42
CA ILE A 349 22.53 18.94 2.11
C ILE A 349 21.69 19.94 2.92
N LYS A 350 20.36 19.83 2.86
CA LYS A 350 19.44 20.83 3.43
C LYS A 350 19.42 20.91 4.95
N HIS A 351 19.61 19.79 5.65
CA HIS A 351 19.38 19.73 7.09
C HIS A 351 20.64 19.48 7.92
N PHE A 352 21.69 18.96 7.31
CA PHE A 352 22.90 18.54 8.02
C PHE A 352 24.13 19.33 7.58
N LEU A 353 24.16 19.84 6.34
CA LEU A 353 25.25 20.67 5.83
C LEU A 353 24.89 22.18 5.84
N THR A 354 23.66 22.54 5.48
CA THR A 354 23.16 23.93 5.61
C THR A 354 22.41 24.08 6.94
N GLY A 355 23.11 24.48 7.99
CA GLY A 355 22.49 24.66 9.31
C GLY A 355 21.34 25.67 9.26
N GLN A 356 20.11 25.25 9.60
CA GLN A 356 19.12 26.22 10.06
C GLN A 356 19.55 26.75 11.44
N THR A 357 19.63 28.09 11.50
CA THR A 357 19.82 28.96 12.67
C THR A 357 21.18 28.91 13.38
N SER A 358 22.23 29.45 12.73
CA SER A 358 23.38 29.98 13.45
C SER A 358 23.01 31.31 14.11
N LEU A 359 22.92 31.34 15.44
CA LEU A 359 23.21 32.56 16.19
C LEU A 359 24.67 32.98 15.88
N PRO A 360 24.98 34.28 15.75
CA PRO A 360 26.31 34.73 15.39
C PRO A 360 27.26 34.53 16.59
N GLY A 361 28.10 33.49 16.54
CA GLY A 361 29.11 33.26 17.57
C GLY A 361 30.01 32.03 17.43
N ASP A 362 29.58 30.96 16.74
CA ASP A 362 30.28 29.67 16.86
C ASP A 362 31.15 29.28 15.64
N TRP A 363 32.38 29.82 15.61
CA TRP A 363 33.33 29.61 14.51
C TRP A 363 33.85 28.16 14.41
N LYS A 364 33.84 27.39 15.50
CA LYS A 364 34.31 25.99 15.51
C LYS A 364 33.38 25.04 14.77
N HIS A 365 32.07 25.26 14.86
CA HIS A 365 31.08 24.49 14.10
C HIS A 365 31.20 24.76 12.59
N LYS A 366 31.55 25.99 12.18
CA LYS A 366 31.68 26.36 10.77
C LYS A 366 32.83 25.63 10.05
N THR A 367 33.97 25.42 10.71
CA THR A 367 35.10 24.67 10.15
C THR A 367 34.82 23.16 10.05
N SER A 368 34.14 22.57 11.03
CA SER A 368 33.73 21.15 10.98
C SER A 368 32.72 20.88 9.87
N MET A 369 31.73 21.77 9.67
CA MET A 369 30.69 21.60 8.65
C MET A 369 31.22 21.74 7.23
N ASN A 370 32.22 22.61 7.00
CA ASN A 370 32.86 22.72 5.68
C ASN A 370 33.62 21.44 5.32
N ASN A 371 34.21 20.77 6.31
CA ASN A 371 34.86 19.47 6.13
C ASN A 371 33.86 18.35 5.81
N ASP A 372 32.71 18.30 6.49
CA ASP A 372 31.67 17.29 6.23
C ASP A 372 31.03 17.45 4.83
N PHE A 373 30.87 18.69 4.35
CA PHE A 373 30.43 18.96 2.99
C PHE A 373 31.46 18.49 1.96
N GLY A 374 32.73 18.82 2.14
CA GLY A 374 33.81 18.37 1.27
C GLY A 374 33.91 16.84 1.19
N ILE A 375 33.85 16.15 2.34
CA ILE A 375 33.86 14.68 2.40
C ILE A 375 32.66 14.08 1.65
N PHE A 376 31.47 14.64 1.84
CA PHE A 376 30.27 14.18 1.13
C PHE A 376 30.45 14.30 -0.39
N VAL A 377 30.91 15.46 -0.86
CA VAL A 377 31.21 15.72 -2.27
C VAL A 377 32.20 14.71 -2.83
N ASP A 378 33.31 14.47 -2.14
CA ASP A 378 34.36 13.57 -2.59
C ASP A 378 33.84 12.13 -2.73
N ASN A 379 32.97 11.70 -1.81
CA ASN A 379 32.32 10.40 -1.89
C ASN A 379 31.37 10.28 -3.08
N GLU A 380 30.59 11.32 -3.40
CA GLU A 380 29.68 11.32 -4.56
C GLU A 380 30.44 11.29 -5.89
N LEU A 381 31.56 12.02 -5.98
CA LEU A 381 32.46 12.00 -7.13
C LEU A 381 33.07 10.61 -7.34
N HIS A 382 33.58 10.01 -6.27
CA HIS A 382 34.11 8.64 -6.31
C HIS A 382 33.03 7.63 -6.70
N LEU A 383 31.80 7.78 -6.20
CA LEU A 383 30.68 6.93 -6.58
C LEU A 383 30.38 7.05 -8.09
N LEU A 384 30.33 8.26 -8.64
CA LEU A 384 30.16 8.48 -10.07
C LEU A 384 31.25 7.75 -10.87
N GLN A 385 32.53 8.00 -10.54
CA GLN A 385 33.66 7.39 -11.25
C GLN A 385 33.56 5.86 -11.26
N SER A 386 33.22 5.25 -10.12
CA SER A 386 33.04 3.80 -10.01
C SER A 386 31.88 3.27 -10.85
N CYS A 387 30.84 4.08 -11.08
CA CYS A 387 29.65 3.71 -11.82
C CYS A 387 29.72 4.03 -13.33
N SER A 388 30.73 4.79 -13.78
CA SER A 388 30.92 5.17 -15.19
C SER A 388 31.71 4.13 -16.01
N ILE A 389 32.19 3.05 -15.38
CA ILE A 389 32.92 1.99 -16.04
C ILE A 389 31.93 1.07 -16.78
N ILE A 390 31.99 1.06 -18.11
CA ILE A 390 31.18 0.23 -18.99
C ILE A 390 32.11 -0.79 -19.67
N PRO A 391 32.06 -2.09 -19.32
CA PRO A 391 32.82 -3.14 -19.99
C PRO A 391 32.32 -3.40 -21.42
N ASP A 392 33.22 -3.79 -22.34
CA ASP A 392 32.92 -3.94 -23.77
C ASP A 392 31.94 -5.10 -24.10
N ASP A 393 31.79 -6.09 -23.20
CA ASP A 393 30.90 -7.27 -23.36
C ASP A 393 29.62 -7.19 -22.50
N SER A 394 29.12 -5.98 -22.18
CA SER A 394 28.16 -5.80 -21.08
C SER A 394 26.66 -5.80 -21.45
N PHE A 395 25.87 -6.32 -20.52
CA PHE A 395 24.40 -6.19 -20.46
C PHE A 395 23.98 -4.72 -20.24
N ASP A 396 22.75 -4.38 -20.66
CA ASP A 396 22.14 -3.04 -20.53
C ASP A 396 22.22 -2.43 -19.11
N ASP A 397 22.38 -3.25 -18.07
CA ASP A 397 22.50 -2.81 -16.67
C ASP A 397 23.71 -1.87 -16.41
N TYR A 398 24.86 -2.06 -17.08
CA TYR A 398 26.02 -1.16 -16.91
C TYR A 398 25.80 0.20 -17.56
N GLN A 399 25.19 0.20 -18.76
CA GLN A 399 24.82 1.44 -19.44
C GLN A 399 23.75 2.20 -18.64
N ALA A 400 22.78 1.48 -18.08
CA ALA A 400 21.77 2.04 -17.19
C ALA A 400 22.41 2.62 -15.92
N GLN A 401 23.36 1.90 -15.31
CA GLN A 401 24.10 2.38 -14.14
C GLN A 401 24.84 3.68 -14.40
N ALA A 402 25.60 3.76 -15.51
CA ALA A 402 26.32 4.96 -15.90
C ALA A 402 25.36 6.13 -16.18
N THR A 403 24.22 5.84 -16.81
CA THR A 403 23.16 6.83 -17.06
C THR A 403 22.56 7.37 -15.77
N TYR A 404 22.21 6.48 -14.82
CA TYR A 404 21.63 6.89 -13.55
C TYR A 404 22.63 7.67 -12.68
N SER A 405 23.90 7.27 -12.65
CA SER A 405 24.95 7.98 -11.91
C SER A 405 25.18 9.38 -12.48
N ALA A 406 25.29 9.50 -13.81
CA ALA A 406 25.43 10.77 -14.49
C ALA A 406 24.24 11.68 -14.17
N THR A 407 23.02 11.25 -14.51
CA THR A 407 21.78 12.02 -14.24
C THR A 407 21.57 12.39 -12.77
N TYR A 408 22.02 11.55 -11.83
CA TYR A 408 22.03 11.86 -10.41
C TYR A 408 22.96 13.03 -10.10
N MET A 409 24.20 13.01 -10.59
CA MET A 409 25.20 14.05 -10.32
C MET A 409 24.78 15.42 -10.83
N LEU A 410 24.12 15.51 -11.97
CA LEU A 410 23.66 16.80 -12.49
C LEU A 410 22.46 17.34 -11.74
N TRP A 411 21.61 16.44 -11.28
CA TRP A 411 20.56 16.83 -10.37
C TRP A 411 21.15 17.34 -9.06
N LEU A 412 22.21 16.69 -8.53
CA LEU A 412 22.90 17.08 -7.30
C LEU A 412 23.56 18.46 -7.42
N ILE A 413 24.23 18.74 -8.54
CA ILE A 413 24.79 20.07 -8.87
C ILE A 413 23.77 21.18 -8.65
N LYS A 414 22.52 20.96 -9.09
CA LYS A 414 21.43 21.96 -8.94
C LYS A 414 20.91 22.11 -7.50
N GLN A 415 21.22 21.19 -6.59
CA GLN A 415 20.75 21.25 -5.20
C GLN A 415 21.75 21.91 -4.25
N ILE A 416 23.00 22.10 -4.68
CA ILE A 416 24.06 22.65 -3.83
C ILE A 416 23.90 24.19 -3.76
N PRO A 417 23.94 24.80 -2.56
CA PRO A 417 23.88 26.25 -2.41
C PRO A 417 25.09 26.96 -3.02
N ASP A 418 24.91 28.19 -3.51
CA ASP A 418 25.94 28.98 -4.19
C ASP A 418 27.24 29.15 -3.38
N SER A 419 27.16 29.21 -2.05
CA SER A 419 28.32 29.37 -1.16
C SER A 419 29.18 28.10 -1.00
N GLY A 420 28.62 26.90 -1.20
CA GLY A 420 29.34 25.63 -1.24
C GLY A 420 29.60 25.14 -2.67
N GLY A 421 28.99 25.79 -3.66
CA GLY A 421 29.11 25.47 -5.08
C GLY A 421 30.52 25.65 -5.59
N VAL A 422 31.24 26.71 -5.19
CA VAL A 422 32.57 27.03 -5.75
C VAL A 422 33.58 25.89 -5.55
N GLU A 423 33.75 25.40 -4.31
CA GLU A 423 34.65 24.27 -4.03
C GLU A 423 34.22 22.99 -4.77
N PHE A 424 32.91 22.75 -4.82
CA PHE A 424 32.33 21.62 -5.55
C PHE A 424 32.63 21.70 -7.06
N PHE A 425 32.47 22.87 -7.66
CA PHE A 425 32.70 23.12 -9.07
C PHE A 425 34.18 23.07 -9.45
N GLU A 426 35.08 23.55 -8.60
CA GLU A 426 36.52 23.40 -8.80
C GLU A 426 36.96 21.92 -8.80
N LYS A 427 36.40 21.12 -7.89
CA LYS A 427 36.63 19.66 -7.86
C LYS A 427 36.08 18.97 -9.11
N LEU A 428 34.86 19.30 -9.53
CA LEU A 428 34.25 18.77 -10.76
C LEU A 428 35.09 19.05 -12.02
N ARG A 429 35.71 20.23 -12.12
CA ARG A 429 36.57 20.60 -13.26
C ARG A 429 37.87 19.78 -13.30
N THR A 430 38.40 19.41 -12.14
CA THR A 430 39.69 18.72 -12.01
C THR A 430 39.60 17.24 -12.42
N GLU A 431 38.43 16.61 -12.27
CA GLU A 431 38.26 15.16 -12.48
C GLU A 431 37.82 14.73 -13.90
N HIS A 432 37.92 15.60 -14.93
CA HIS A 432 37.50 15.28 -16.31
C HIS A 432 36.04 14.78 -16.43
N LEU A 433 35.17 15.28 -15.56
CA LEU A 433 33.77 14.88 -15.45
C LEU A 433 32.99 14.99 -16.76
N ASN A 434 33.26 16.02 -17.57
CA ASN A 434 32.57 16.21 -18.84
C ASN A 434 32.78 15.01 -19.80
N ALA A 435 33.97 14.40 -19.79
CA ALA A 435 34.23 13.20 -20.57
C ALA A 435 33.45 11.99 -20.03
N LEU A 436 33.36 11.83 -18.71
CA LEU A 436 32.59 10.76 -18.07
C LEU A 436 31.09 10.90 -18.33
N LEU A 437 30.54 12.11 -18.22
CA LEU A 437 29.12 12.40 -18.46
C LEU A 437 28.74 12.24 -19.94
N ASN A 438 29.60 12.69 -20.86
CA ASN A 438 29.39 12.51 -22.30
C ASN A 438 29.45 11.03 -22.71
N LYS A 439 30.35 10.23 -22.08
CA LYS A 439 30.41 8.79 -22.31
C LYS A 439 29.17 8.07 -21.77
N ALA A 440 28.68 8.46 -20.60
CA ALA A 440 27.53 7.82 -19.95
C ALA A 440 26.19 8.17 -20.59
N CYS A 441 26.03 9.41 -21.07
CA CYS A 441 24.78 9.94 -21.64
C CYS A 441 25.05 10.89 -22.82
N PRO A 442 25.48 10.36 -23.98
CA PRO A 442 25.84 11.18 -25.14
C PRO A 442 24.65 12.02 -25.67
N GLU A 443 23.42 11.50 -25.53
CA GLU A 443 22.18 12.19 -25.92
C GLU A 443 21.93 13.51 -25.18
N ARG A 444 22.57 13.72 -24.02
CA ARG A 444 22.43 14.91 -23.18
C ARG A 444 23.67 15.81 -23.15
N SER A 445 24.63 15.55 -24.02
CA SER A 445 25.89 16.31 -24.18
C SER A 445 25.69 17.82 -24.18
N SER A 446 24.73 18.33 -24.95
CA SER A 446 24.40 19.77 -25.00
C SER A 446 23.96 20.37 -23.66
N THR A 447 23.32 19.55 -22.81
CA THR A 447 22.94 19.94 -21.45
C THR A 447 24.15 19.99 -20.53
N TRP A 448 25.13 19.09 -20.74
CA TRP A 448 26.39 19.04 -19.99
C TRP A 448 27.21 20.31 -20.25
N ASP A 449 27.39 20.65 -21.52
CA ASP A 449 28.14 21.83 -21.93
C ASP A 449 27.49 23.13 -21.41
N SER A 450 26.16 23.20 -21.41
CA SER A 450 25.43 24.37 -20.88
C SER A 450 25.57 24.55 -19.37
N ILE A 451 25.57 23.46 -18.60
CA ILE A 451 25.75 23.50 -17.15
C ILE A 451 27.20 23.85 -16.82
N MET A 452 28.18 23.27 -17.53
CA MET A 452 29.59 23.60 -17.34
C MET A 452 29.88 25.06 -17.72
N ALA A 453 29.27 25.58 -18.79
CA ALA A 453 29.37 26.99 -19.14
C ALA A 453 28.75 27.90 -18.08
N TYR A 454 27.59 27.53 -17.51
CA TYR A 454 27.00 28.27 -16.39
C TYR A 454 27.97 28.32 -15.20
N VAL A 455 28.56 27.19 -14.84
CA VAL A 455 29.55 27.06 -13.76
C VAL A 455 30.78 27.94 -14.00
N GLU A 456 31.32 27.95 -15.22
CA GLU A 456 32.46 28.79 -15.61
C GLU A 456 32.12 30.29 -15.51
N THR A 457 30.88 30.68 -15.81
CA THR A 457 30.43 32.08 -15.69
C THR A 457 30.13 32.51 -14.25
N SER A 458 29.65 31.61 -13.39
CA SER A 458 29.38 31.90 -11.98
C SER A 458 30.67 32.16 -11.17
N ASP A 459 31.78 31.53 -11.55
CA ASP A 459 33.10 31.70 -10.94
C ASP A 459 33.73 33.07 -11.25
N HIS A 460 33.42 33.64 -12.42
CA HIS A 460 33.90 34.96 -12.84
C HIS A 460 33.36 36.09 -11.96
N TYR A 461 32.10 35.98 -11.50
CA TYR A 461 31.48 37.00 -10.64
C TYR A 461 31.98 36.94 -9.18
N VAL A 462 32.42 35.77 -8.70
CA VAL A 462 32.94 35.61 -7.33
C VAL A 462 34.43 36.00 -7.23
N LYS A 463 35.20 35.92 -8.31
CA LYS A 463 36.62 36.35 -8.34
C LYS A 463 36.80 37.87 -8.58
N GLU A 464 35.76 38.57 -9.03
CA GLU A 464 35.78 40.04 -9.26
C GLU A 464 35.14 40.86 -8.13
N SER A 465 34.68 40.23 -7.04
CA SER A 465 34.20 40.90 -5.81
C SER A 465 35.08 40.57 -4.61
#